data_AF-A0A5C8MQW8-F1
#
_entry.id   AF-A0A5C8MQW8-F1
#
_cell.length_a   1.000
_cell.length_b   1.000
_cell.length_c   1.000
_cell.angle_alpha   90.00
_cell.angle_beta   90.00
_cell.angle_gamma   90.00
#
_symmetry.space_group_name_H-M   'P 1'
#
loop_
_entity.id
_entity.type
_entity.pdbx_description
1 polymer ?
#
loop_
_entity_poly.entity_id
_entity_poly.type
_entity_poly.pdbx_seq_one_letter_code
_entity_poly.pdbx_strand_id
1 'polypeptide(L)'
;MNIYASLGDTLAMYSKWFSVPYELLADSNPHIKKDELEPGEVVRIPGYETVHTWEELASFFPVHEEALQRMKGTPEIISGSVQLPKRVISRVVQGQKTYDFSALQQ
;
A
#
# COMPACT_ATOMS: atom_id res chain seq x y z
N MET A 1 0.27 -3.87 0.18
CA MET A 1 0.74 -3.57 -1.19
C MET A 1 2.18 -4.04 -1.32
N ASN A 2 2.58 -4.48 -2.52
CA ASN A 2 3.96 -4.87 -2.81
C ASN A 2 4.58 -3.87 -3.80
N ILE A 3 5.79 -3.42 -3.52
CA ILE A 3 6.56 -2.54 -4.40
C ILE A 3 7.88 -3.22 -4.75
N TYR A 4 8.43 -2.93 -5.93
CA TYR A 4 9.72 -3.44 -6.35
C TYR A 4 10.79 -2.38 -6.06
N ALA A 5 11.81 -2.77 -5.31
CA ALA A 5 12.90 -1.88 -4.95
C ALA A 5 13.75 -1.51 -6.18
N SER A 6 14.19 -0.26 -6.23
CA SER A 6 15.18 0.23 -7.19
C SER A 6 16.56 0.33 -6.53
N LEU A 7 17.60 0.44 -7.36
CA LEU A 7 18.97 0.57 -6.86
C LEU A 7 19.12 1.79 -5.95
N GLY A 8 19.62 1.57 -4.73
CA GLY A 8 19.81 2.63 -3.73
C GLY A 8 18.58 2.90 -2.84
N ASP A 9 17.49 2.16 -3.03
CA ASP A 9 16.34 2.24 -2.12
C ASP A 9 16.65 1.60 -0.76
N THR A 10 16.02 2.13 0.29
CA THR A 10 16.14 1.63 1.65
C THR A 10 14.77 1.59 2.33
N LEU A 11 14.60 0.70 3.31
CA LEU A 11 13.36 0.67 4.11
C LEU A 11 13.11 1.98 4.87
N ALA A 12 14.17 2.70 5.25
CA ALA A 12 14.06 4.00 5.89
C ALA A 12 13.47 5.07 4.95
N MET A 13 13.78 5.03 3.65
CA MET A 13 13.17 5.93 2.66
C MET A 13 11.68 5.63 2.49
N TYR A 14 11.31 4.36 2.39
CA TYR A 14 9.90 3.96 2.30
C TYR A 14 9.11 4.29 3.56
N SER A 15 9.71 4.15 4.74
CA SER A 15 9.12 4.59 6.00
C SER A 15 8.69 6.06 5.95
N LYS A 16 9.55 6.93 5.41
CA LYS A 16 9.27 8.35 5.24
C LYS A 16 8.19 8.61 4.19
N TRP A 17 8.29 7.99 3.02
CA TRP A 17 7.34 8.22 1.90
C TRP A 17 5.93 7.75 2.21
N PHE A 18 5.80 6.58 2.84
CA PHE A 18 4.50 6.00 3.19
C PHE A 18 4.05 6.37 4.60
N SER A 19 4.82 7.16 5.35
CA SER A 19 4.53 7.50 6.75
C SER A 19 4.20 6.25 7.59
N VAL A 20 4.91 5.15 7.34
CA VAL A 20 4.79 3.88 8.05
C VAL A 20 6.00 3.76 8.98
N PRO A 21 5.83 3.41 10.27
CA PRO A 21 6.96 3.21 11.18
C PRO A 21 7.98 2.21 10.62
N TYR A 22 9.28 2.52 10.77
CA TYR A 22 10.36 1.67 10.26
C TYR A 22 10.29 0.24 10.84
N GLU A 23 10.04 0.11 12.14
CA GLU A 23 9.91 -1.20 12.80
C GLU A 23 8.80 -2.05 12.19
N LEU A 24 7.64 -1.45 11.89
CA LEU A 24 6.53 -2.15 11.25
C LEU A 24 6.88 -2.59 9.81
N LEU A 25 7.68 -1.80 9.09
CA LEU A 25 8.18 -2.18 7.77
C LEU A 25 9.21 -3.31 7.86
N ALA A 26 10.12 -3.26 8.82
CA ALA A 26 11.10 -4.32 9.06
C ALA A 26 10.40 -5.64 9.43
N ASP A 27 9.44 -5.59 10.34
CA ASP A 27 8.64 -6.76 10.75
C ASP A 27 7.82 -7.34 9.59
N SER A 28 7.31 -6.47 8.70
CA SER A 28 6.56 -6.89 7.51
C SER A 28 7.45 -7.48 6.41
N ASN A 29 8.77 -7.30 6.48
CA ASN A 29 9.75 -7.70 5.47
C ASN A 29 10.96 -8.43 6.07
N PRO A 30 10.76 -9.58 6.74
CA PRO A 30 11.85 -10.29 7.41
C PRO A 30 12.90 -10.88 6.46
N HIS A 31 12.61 -10.94 5.16
CA HIS A 31 13.55 -11.38 4.12
C HIS A 31 14.62 -10.34 3.82
N ILE A 32 14.35 -9.06 4.11
CA ILE A 32 15.27 -7.94 3.88
C ILE A 32 16.22 -7.85 5.08
N LYS A 33 17.49 -8.21 4.86
CA LYS A 33 18.52 -8.23 5.93
C LYS A 33 19.54 -7.10 5.81
N LYS A 34 19.59 -6.44 4.66
CA LYS A 34 20.51 -5.35 4.35
C LYS A 34 19.77 -4.03 4.44
N ASP A 35 20.47 -2.96 4.82
CA ASP A 35 19.90 -1.61 4.81
C ASP A 35 19.61 -1.12 3.38
N GLU A 36 20.45 -1.53 2.42
CA GLU A 36 20.27 -1.29 0.99
C GLU A 36 19.51 -2.45 0.34
N LEU A 37 18.43 -2.10 -0.35
CA LEU A 37 17.58 -3.05 -1.06
C LEU A 37 18.20 -3.46 -2.39
N GLU A 38 18.05 -4.74 -2.73
CA GLU A 38 18.50 -5.21 -4.05
C GLU A 38 17.49 -4.80 -5.13
N PRO A 39 17.93 -4.36 -6.32
CA PRO A 39 17.01 -4.00 -7.40
C PRO A 39 16.09 -5.16 -7.76
N GLY A 40 14.78 -4.92 -7.78
CA GLY A 40 13.75 -5.92 -8.02
C GLY A 40 13.30 -6.69 -6.77
N GLU A 41 13.89 -6.43 -5.60
CA GLU A 41 13.43 -7.00 -4.33
C GLU A 41 12.01 -6.53 -4.00
N VAL A 42 11.16 -7.45 -3.56
CA VAL A 42 9.77 -7.13 -3.24
C VAL A 42 9.69 -6.61 -1.82
N VAL A 43 9.24 -5.37 -1.67
CA VAL A 43 8.97 -4.76 -0.37
C VAL A 43 7.46 -4.68 -0.13
N ARG A 44 7.03 -5.26 0.98
CA ARG A 44 5.66 -5.22 1.48
C ARG A 44 5.44 -3.95 2.30
N ILE A 45 4.52 -3.11 1.84
CA ILE A 45 4.09 -1.91 2.56
C ILE A 45 2.77 -2.20 3.28
N PRO A 46 2.74 -2.26 4.63
CA PRO A 46 1.54 -2.47 5.41
C PRO A 46 0.68 -1.20 5.46
N GLY A 47 -0.64 -1.35 5.60
CA GLY A 47 -1.58 -0.23 5.61
C GLY A 47 -1.84 0.43 4.25
N TYR A 48 -1.30 -0.17 3.18
CA TYR A 48 -1.53 0.27 1.81
C TYR A 48 -2.13 -0.84 0.95
N GLU A 49 -3.16 -0.48 0.19
CA GLU A 49 -3.81 -1.31 -0.82
C GLU A 49 -3.45 -0.82 -2.21
N THR A 50 -3.45 -1.74 -3.17
CA THR A 50 -3.27 -1.42 -4.57
C THR A 50 -4.64 -1.14 -5.18
N VAL A 51 -4.81 0.04 -5.78
CA VAL A 51 -6.00 0.34 -6.58
C VAL A 51 -5.77 -0.22 -7.98
N HIS A 52 -6.74 -0.94 -8.53
CA HIS A 52 -6.57 -1.60 -9.83
C HIS A 52 -7.50 -1.04 -10.92
N THR A 53 -8.53 -0.29 -10.53
CA THR A 53 -9.58 0.18 -11.43
C THR A 53 -9.78 1.68 -11.36
N TRP A 54 -10.26 2.25 -12.47
CA TRP A 54 -10.60 3.67 -12.53
C TRP A 54 -11.83 4.01 -11.68
N GLU A 55 -12.76 3.07 -11.55
CA GLU A 55 -13.95 3.21 -10.71
C GLU A 55 -13.57 3.42 -9.24
N GLU A 56 -12.66 2.59 -8.71
CA GLU A 56 -12.11 2.78 -7.37
C GLU A 56 -11.41 4.15 -7.27
N LEU A 57 -10.60 4.51 -8.26
CA LEU A 57 -9.89 5.80 -8.27
C LEU A 57 -10.85 7.00 -8.25
N ALA A 58 -11.87 6.99 -9.10
CA ALA A 58 -12.89 8.03 -9.21
C ALA A 58 -13.73 8.16 -7.93
N SER A 59 -13.91 7.07 -7.16
CA SER A 59 -14.56 7.17 -5.85
C SER A 59 -13.76 8.00 -4.84
N PHE A 60 -12.43 8.07 -4.98
CA PHE A 60 -11.56 8.82 -4.06
C PHE A 60 -11.34 10.28 -4.45
N PHE A 61 -11.47 10.61 -5.73
CA PHE A 61 -11.32 11.97 -6.22
C PHE A 61 -12.71 12.59 -6.41
N PRO A 62 -12.99 13.80 -5.89
CA PRO A 62 -14.25 14.50 -6.14
C PRO A 62 -14.27 15.09 -7.56
N VAL A 63 -13.98 14.27 -8.56
CA VAL A 63 -13.76 14.64 -9.95
C VAL A 63 -14.35 13.53 -10.82
N HIS A 64 -15.04 13.91 -11.89
CA HIS A 64 -15.66 12.94 -12.80
C HIS A 64 -14.60 12.03 -13.45
N GLU A 65 -14.90 10.74 -13.62
CA GLU A 65 -13.98 9.74 -14.20
C GLU A 65 -13.35 10.23 -15.51
N GLU A 66 -14.19 10.76 -16.40
CA GLU A 66 -13.81 11.34 -17.69
C GLU A 66 -12.80 12.51 -17.61
N ALA A 67 -12.80 13.26 -16.52
CA ALA A 67 -11.83 14.33 -16.30
C ALA A 67 -10.48 13.75 -15.89
N LEU A 68 -10.47 12.73 -15.04
CA LEU A 68 -9.26 12.00 -14.61
C LEU A 68 -8.56 11.33 -15.80
N GLN A 69 -9.32 10.73 -16.73
CA GLN A 69 -8.79 10.11 -17.95
C GLN A 69 -8.11 11.12 -18.88
N ARG A 70 -8.52 12.39 -18.84
CA ARG A 70 -7.99 13.47 -19.69
C ARG A 70 -6.84 14.25 -19.03
N MET A 71 -6.53 13.99 -17.76
CA MET A 71 -5.40 14.63 -17.07
C MET A 71 -4.06 14.10 -17.63
N LYS A 72 -3.25 14.99 -18.21
CA LYS A 72 -1.88 14.67 -18.62
C LYS A 72 -1.00 14.43 -17.39
N GLY A 73 -0.28 13.32 -17.36
CA GLY A 73 0.62 12.94 -16.25
C GLY A 73 0.01 11.94 -15.28
N THR A 74 -1.27 11.57 -15.44
CA THR A 74 -1.74 10.28 -14.91
C THR A 74 -0.93 9.21 -15.63
N PRO A 75 -0.20 8.31 -14.92
CA PRO A 75 0.47 7.19 -15.58
C PRO A 75 -0.58 6.52 -16.47
N GLU A 76 -0.22 6.18 -17.70
CA GLU A 76 -1.14 5.57 -18.66
C GLU A 76 -1.81 4.35 -17.99
N ILE A 77 -3.00 4.55 -17.42
CA ILE A 77 -3.97 3.49 -17.16
C ILE A 77 -4.59 3.17 -18.53
N ILE A 78 -3.72 2.93 -19.51
CA ILE A 78 -4.03 2.70 -20.92
C ILE A 78 -3.24 1.47 -21.35
N SER A 79 -3.30 0.40 -20.54
CA SER A 79 -3.06 -1.02 -20.93
C SER A 79 -2.82 -1.99 -19.77
N GLY A 80 -2.97 -1.57 -18.51
CA GLY A 80 -2.94 -2.54 -17.41
C GLY A 80 -2.70 -1.89 -16.07
N SER A 81 -3.72 -1.93 -15.21
CA SER A 81 -3.61 -1.92 -13.74
C SER A 81 -2.44 -1.08 -13.18
N VAL A 82 -2.61 0.25 -13.16
CA VAL A 82 -1.68 1.12 -12.42
C VAL A 82 -1.81 0.83 -10.94
N GLN A 83 -0.73 0.37 -10.32
CA GLN A 83 -0.68 0.13 -8.88
C GLN A 83 -0.51 1.45 -8.13
N LEU A 84 -1.62 2.12 -7.82
CA LEU A 84 -1.57 3.32 -6.98
C LEU A 84 -1.63 2.95 -5.50
N PRO A 85 -0.75 3.53 -4.65
CA PRO A 85 -0.77 3.28 -3.21
C PRO A 85 -1.96 4.00 -2.57
N LYS A 86 -2.95 3.25 -2.13
CA LYS A 86 -4.06 3.76 -1.31
C LYS A 86 -3.77 3.52 0.16
N ARG A 87 -3.71 4.58 0.96
CA ARG A 87 -3.62 4.47 2.42
C ARG A 87 -4.96 3.99 2.97
N VAL A 88 -4.95 2.86 3.66
CA VAL A 88 -6.15 2.28 4.28
C VAL A 88 -6.45 3.06 5.56
N ILE A 89 -7.42 3.97 5.49
CA ILE A 89 -7.97 4.70 6.66
C ILE A 89 -9.28 4.08 7.16
N SER A 90 -9.74 2.97 6.56
CA SER A 90 -10.94 2.27 7.01
C SER A 90 -10.68 1.56 8.34
N ARG A 91 -11.73 1.44 9.15
CA ARG A 91 -11.67 0.80 10.46
C ARG A 91 -11.38 -0.70 10.27
N VAL A 92 -10.16 -1.15 10.59
CA VAL A 92 -9.77 -2.57 10.58
C VAL A 92 -10.40 -3.36 11.76
N VAL A 93 -11.19 -2.70 12.61
CA VAL A 93 -11.93 -3.37 13.67
C VAL A 93 -13.33 -3.73 13.18
N GLN A 94 -13.52 -4.98 12.77
CA GLN A 94 -14.85 -5.60 12.73
C GLN A 94 -15.39 -5.65 14.16
N GLY A 95 -16.14 -4.62 14.55
CA GLY A 95 -16.74 -4.46 15.89
C GLY A 95 -17.84 -5.47 16.24
N GLN A 96 -17.94 -6.60 15.55
CA GLN A 96 -18.84 -7.70 15.88
C GLN A 96 -18.08 -9.01 16.13
N LYS A 97 -17.06 -8.96 16.99
CA LYS A 97 -16.74 -10.13 17.82
C LYS A 97 -17.37 -9.92 19.18
N THR A 98 -18.36 -10.74 19.53
CA THR A 98 -18.76 -10.95 20.92
C THR A 98 -17.54 -11.52 21.65
N TYR A 99 -16.84 -10.67 22.39
CA TYR A 99 -15.77 -11.08 23.28
C TYR A 99 -16.42 -11.83 24.44
N ASP A 100 -16.47 -13.16 24.35
CA ASP A 100 -16.72 -14.03 25.49
C ASP A 100 -15.41 -14.57 26.03
N PHE A 101 -15.44 -15.05 27.28
CA PHE A 101 -14.27 -15.61 27.97
C PHE A 101 -13.68 -16.84 27.23
N SER A 102 -14.49 -17.51 26.40
CA SER A 102 -14.12 -18.67 25.59
C SER A 102 -13.13 -18.32 24.47
N ALA A 103 -13.08 -17.06 24.02
CA ALA A 103 -12.18 -16.61 22.95
C ALA A 103 -10.71 -16.41 23.37
N LEU A 104 -10.40 -16.51 24.67
CA LEU A 104 -9.07 -16.24 25.24
C LEU A 104 -8.25 -17.51 25.56
N GLN A 105 -8.74 -18.70 25.24
CA GLN A 105 -8.11 -19.99 25.60
C GLN A 105 -7.53 -20.81 24.43
N GLN A 106 -7.04 -20.18 23.35
CA GLN A 106 -6.26 -20.89 22.32
C GLN A 106 -4.83 -20.40 22.23
#